data_AF-A0A5M9J4W0-F1
#
_entry.id   AF-A0A5M9J4W0-F1
#
_cell.length_a   1.000
_cell.length_b   1.000
_cell.length_c   1.000
_cell.angle_alpha   90.00
_cell.angle_beta   90.00
_cell.angle_gamma   90.00
#
_symmetry.space_group_name_H-M   'P 1'
#
loop_
_entity.id
_entity.type
_entity.pdbx_description
1 polymer ?
#
loop_
_entity_poly.entity_id
_entity_poly.type
_entity_poly.pdbx_seq_one_letter_code
_entity_poly.pdbx_strand_id
1 'polypeptide(L)'
;MVTVWIGAPIGDKILQTTTWRWGYGLWCIILPAVFLPLALSLFLNNRKAKRAGLTAASPLQGLGPISIVKTLWNDLDIGGMILLSAAFALILIPLTIASKASDGWSSPVIIVMMVLGVVCLVTFPIWESIKKLAPHPLIPLDLLKSRTFCAACGIGFFYFMAFFLSVQPYFYSYLLVVQDLSIPAAGHVTQVFSFTATISAIAISFLIKYTKYYKPYIVAGALIYLMGIGLMYYYRQENSSIAQIIGTQIAVGIGGGMLNVPAQLAVQASVPSHQNVAVATAVYMTCVEIGGAVGSAIAGVIWGHMIYPRNWLNISTTLDSEAVYNSINNALAYPMGTPERIAINRAYQETMHKLLIVALCVSVPVVFLSLMIKNVKLDAGEDKVKGRVIGGTVEEIPES
;
A
#
# COMPACT_ATOMS: atom_id res chain seq x y z
N MET A 1 -2.16 -13.69 -10.11
CA MET A 1 -2.96 -12.95 -11.12
C MET A 1 -4.34 -13.56 -11.36
N VAL A 2 -4.56 -14.86 -11.17
CA VAL A 2 -5.88 -15.50 -11.32
C VAL A 2 -6.93 -14.96 -10.32
N THR A 3 -6.50 -14.61 -9.11
CA THR A 3 -7.35 -14.08 -8.04
C THR A 3 -8.12 -12.80 -8.41
N VAL A 4 -7.55 -11.97 -9.30
CA VAL A 4 -8.17 -10.73 -9.81
C VAL A 4 -9.49 -11.00 -10.54
N TRP A 5 -9.55 -12.09 -11.31
CA TRP A 5 -10.70 -12.40 -12.16
C TRP A 5 -11.76 -13.23 -11.46
N ILE A 6 -11.33 -14.11 -10.54
CA ILE A 6 -12.22 -15.02 -9.81
C ILE A 6 -12.82 -14.37 -8.56
N GLY A 7 -12.15 -13.38 -7.96
CA GLY A 7 -12.57 -12.75 -6.70
C GLY A 7 -13.95 -12.09 -6.78
N ALA A 8 -14.21 -11.26 -7.79
CA ALA A 8 -15.47 -10.52 -7.88
C ALA A 8 -16.70 -11.41 -8.14
N PRO A 9 -16.66 -12.42 -9.04
CA PRO A 9 -17.76 -13.39 -9.19
C PRO A 9 -18.03 -14.23 -7.94
N ILE A 10 -16.98 -14.66 -7.22
CA ILE A 10 -17.16 -15.39 -5.94
C ILE A 10 -17.83 -14.47 -4.91
N GLY A 11 -17.37 -13.22 -4.80
CA GLY A 11 -17.96 -12.24 -3.88
C GLY A 11 -19.44 -12.00 -4.13
N ASP A 12 -19.82 -11.80 -5.40
CA ASP A 12 -21.22 -11.63 -5.82
C ASP A 12 -22.08 -12.85 -5.44
N LYS A 13 -21.59 -14.07 -5.73
CA LYS A 13 -22.31 -15.29 -5.39
C LYS A 13 -22.46 -15.50 -3.88
N ILE A 14 -21.45 -15.14 -3.09
CA ILE A 14 -21.53 -15.17 -1.62
C ILE A 14 -22.58 -14.19 -1.11
N LEU A 15 -22.65 -12.98 -1.67
CA LEU A 15 -23.65 -11.97 -1.29
C LEU A 15 -25.07 -12.39 -1.66
N GLN A 16 -25.25 -13.10 -2.77
CA GLN A 16 -26.56 -13.62 -3.19
C GLN A 16 -27.02 -14.85 -2.38
N THR A 17 -26.09 -15.66 -1.88
CA THR A 17 -26.41 -16.94 -1.20
C THR A 17 -26.33 -16.88 0.32
N THR A 18 -25.51 -15.98 0.87
CA THR A 18 -25.21 -15.92 2.31
C THR A 18 -25.16 -14.46 2.81
N THR A 19 -24.15 -14.10 3.61
CA THR A 19 -23.96 -12.74 4.13
C THR A 19 -22.52 -12.29 3.89
N TRP A 20 -22.28 -10.98 3.85
CA TRP A 20 -20.94 -10.41 3.72
C TRP A 20 -19.95 -10.90 4.80
N ARG A 21 -20.45 -11.29 5.99
CA ARG A 21 -19.66 -11.84 7.10
C ARG A 21 -19.05 -13.19 6.75
N TRP A 22 -19.78 -14.04 6.02
CA TRP A 22 -19.27 -15.31 5.51
C TRP A 22 -18.15 -15.12 4.48
N GLY A 23 -18.20 -14.02 3.71
CA GLY A 23 -17.11 -13.61 2.83
C GLY A 23 -15.78 -13.44 3.59
N TYR A 24 -15.80 -12.85 4.79
CA TYR A 24 -14.62 -12.77 5.66
C TYR A 24 -14.30 -14.10 6.36
N GLY A 25 -15.31 -14.82 6.84
CA GLY A 25 -15.13 -16.12 7.52
C GLY A 25 -14.48 -17.19 6.65
N LEU A 26 -14.71 -17.16 5.34
CA LEU A 26 -14.08 -18.05 4.36
C LEU A 26 -12.54 -17.96 4.43
N TRP A 27 -11.98 -16.76 4.59
CA TRP A 27 -10.53 -16.55 4.67
C TRP A 27 -9.90 -17.17 5.92
N CYS A 28 -10.64 -17.29 7.02
CA CYS A 28 -10.20 -17.99 8.22
C CYS A 28 -9.98 -19.49 7.98
N ILE A 29 -10.61 -20.08 6.96
CA ILE A 29 -10.45 -21.49 6.60
C ILE A 29 -9.41 -21.65 5.50
N ILE A 30 -9.49 -20.83 4.45
CA ILE A 30 -8.61 -20.92 3.28
C ILE A 30 -7.16 -20.61 3.67
N LEU A 31 -6.91 -19.55 4.45
CA LEU A 31 -5.53 -19.16 4.79
C LEU A 31 -4.77 -20.27 5.54
N PRO A 32 -5.31 -20.86 6.63
CA PRO A 32 -4.65 -22.00 7.27
C PRO A 32 -4.52 -23.20 6.35
N ALA A 33 -5.56 -23.56 5.59
CA ALA A 33 -5.53 -24.73 4.71
C ALA A 33 -4.43 -24.65 3.65
N VAL A 34 -4.20 -23.47 3.07
CA VAL A 34 -3.15 -23.25 2.05
C VAL A 34 -1.76 -23.06 2.70
N PHE A 35 -1.68 -22.45 3.88
CA PHE A 35 -0.41 -22.20 4.56
C PHE A 35 0.14 -23.44 5.27
N LEU A 36 -0.72 -24.33 5.78
CA LEU A 36 -0.34 -25.52 6.53
C LEU A 36 0.66 -26.43 5.79
N PRO A 37 0.49 -26.77 4.49
CA PRO A 37 1.46 -27.59 3.77
C PRO A 37 2.85 -26.97 3.69
N LEU A 38 2.94 -25.66 3.44
CA LEU A 38 4.21 -24.93 3.37
C LEU A 38 4.87 -24.87 4.75
N ALA A 39 4.09 -24.53 5.78
CA ALA A 39 4.55 -24.49 7.17
C ALA A 39 5.03 -25.86 7.64
N LEU A 40 4.30 -26.93 7.30
CA LEU A 40 4.66 -28.30 7.63
C LEU A 40 5.95 -28.72 6.90
N SER A 41 6.08 -28.41 5.60
CA SER A 41 7.30 -28.69 4.83
C SER A 41 8.53 -27.99 5.45
N LEU A 42 8.41 -26.70 5.77
CA LEU A 42 9.48 -25.95 6.43
C LEU A 42 9.80 -26.52 7.82
N PHE A 43 8.79 -26.88 8.60
CA PHE A 43 8.96 -27.48 9.92
C PHE A 43 9.67 -28.83 9.85
N LEU A 44 9.26 -29.71 8.94
CA LEU A 44 9.85 -31.02 8.73
C LEU A 44 11.30 -30.90 8.22
N ASN A 45 11.55 -30.01 7.26
CA ASN A 45 12.90 -29.74 6.75
C ASN A 45 13.82 -29.15 7.80
N ASN A 46 13.34 -28.21 8.62
CA ASN A 46 14.11 -27.64 9.72
C ASN A 46 14.42 -28.71 10.78
N ARG A 47 13.46 -29.59 11.09
CA ARG A 47 13.68 -30.72 11.99
C ARG A 47 14.69 -31.73 11.44
N LYS A 48 14.67 -31.98 10.12
CA LYS A 48 15.66 -32.83 9.43
C LYS A 48 17.06 -32.19 9.44
N ALA A 49 17.15 -30.89 9.17
CA ALA A 49 18.41 -30.13 9.23
C ALA A 49 18.99 -30.12 10.64
N LYS A 50 18.16 -29.95 11.68
CA LYS A 50 18.58 -30.02 13.09
C LYS A 50 19.10 -31.40 13.46
N ARG A 51 18.46 -32.48 12.98
CA ARG A 51 18.94 -33.87 13.16
C ARG A 51 20.26 -34.13 12.43
N ALA A 52 20.48 -33.50 11.29
CA ALA A 52 21.70 -33.62 10.50
C ALA A 52 22.84 -32.70 10.99
N GLY A 53 22.62 -31.90 12.04
CA GLY A 53 23.62 -30.95 12.55
C GLY A 53 23.93 -29.79 11.60
N LEU A 54 23.07 -29.52 10.61
CA LEU A 54 23.27 -28.50 9.58
C LEU A 54 22.73 -27.11 9.97
N THR A 55 22.08 -26.99 11.13
CA THR A 55 21.51 -25.72 11.60
C THR A 55 22.57 -24.91 12.33
N ALA A 56 22.72 -23.63 11.99
CA ALA A 56 23.47 -22.68 12.80
C ALA A 56 22.95 -22.70 14.25
N ALA A 57 23.86 -22.61 15.23
CA ALA A 57 23.48 -22.49 16.63
C ALA A 57 22.56 -21.26 16.79
N SER A 58 21.42 -21.44 17.47
CA SER A 58 20.53 -20.31 17.69
C SER A 58 21.22 -19.30 18.61
N PRO A 59 21.19 -17.99 18.32
CA PRO A 59 21.70 -16.96 19.23
C PRO A 59 21.02 -16.99 20.60
N LEU A 60 19.84 -17.63 20.67
CA LEU A 60 19.01 -17.76 21.87
C LEU A 60 19.26 -19.06 22.64
N GLN A 61 20.15 -19.93 22.16
CA GLN A 61 20.38 -21.25 22.73
C GLN A 61 21.15 -21.14 24.06
N GLY A 62 20.53 -21.57 25.16
CA GLY A 62 21.12 -21.51 26.51
C GLY A 62 20.74 -20.29 27.34
N LEU A 63 19.93 -19.37 26.81
CA LEU A 63 19.39 -18.23 27.55
C LEU A 63 18.13 -18.62 28.35
N GLY A 64 17.99 -18.05 29.55
CA GLY A 64 16.73 -18.16 30.31
C GLY A 64 15.56 -17.45 29.61
N PRO A 65 14.30 -17.83 29.89
CA PRO A 65 13.12 -17.31 29.18
C PRO A 65 13.01 -15.77 29.20
N ILE A 66 13.38 -15.14 30.32
CA ILE A 66 13.38 -13.67 30.46
C ILE A 66 14.43 -13.03 29.55
N SER A 67 15.63 -13.62 29.48
CA SER A 67 16.70 -13.14 28.61
C SER A 67 16.33 -13.30 27.13
N ILE A 68 15.66 -14.39 26.76
CA ILE A 68 15.14 -14.58 25.39
C ILE A 68 14.15 -13.48 25.02
N VAL A 69 13.17 -13.18 25.90
CA VAL A 69 12.20 -12.12 25.66
C VAL A 69 12.87 -10.76 25.55
N LYS A 70 13.85 -10.46 26.42
CA LYS A 70 14.59 -9.20 26.39
C LYS A 70 15.44 -9.04 25.13
N THR A 71 16.11 -10.11 24.70
CA THR A 71 16.87 -10.11 23.44
C THR A 71 15.95 -9.89 22.25
N LEU A 72 14.83 -10.62 22.17
CA LEU A 72 13.83 -10.41 21.11
C LEU A 72 13.21 -9.01 21.12
N TRP A 73 12.95 -8.45 22.30
CA TRP A 73 12.44 -7.09 22.44
C TRP A 73 13.37 -6.04 21.81
N ASN A 74 14.67 -6.21 22.04
CA ASN A 74 15.70 -5.31 21.51
C ASN A 74 16.02 -5.56 20.05
N ASP A 75 16.06 -6.84 19.62
CA ASP A 75 16.40 -7.23 18.24
C ASP A 75 15.30 -6.86 17.24
N LEU A 76 14.03 -6.88 17.68
CA LEU A 76 12.88 -6.50 16.86
C LEU A 76 12.49 -5.02 17.01
N ASP A 77 13.13 -4.29 17.92
CA ASP A 77 12.74 -2.94 18.34
C ASP A 77 11.23 -2.78 18.57
N ILE A 78 10.69 -3.62 19.47
CA ILE A 78 9.25 -3.62 19.78
C ILE A 78 8.80 -2.24 20.29
N GLY A 79 9.66 -1.54 21.02
CA GLY A 79 9.41 -0.17 21.47
C GLY A 79 9.22 0.81 20.31
N GLY A 80 10.15 0.83 19.35
CA GLY A 80 10.06 1.64 18.14
C GLY A 80 8.83 1.29 17.30
N MET A 81 8.54 0.00 17.10
CA MET A 81 7.35 -0.45 16.37
C MET A 81 6.04 0.01 17.02
N ILE A 82 5.91 -0.11 18.34
CA ILE A 82 4.71 0.35 19.07
C ILE A 82 4.58 1.87 18.95
N LEU A 83 5.67 2.61 19.12
CA LEU A 83 5.66 4.06 19.07
C LEU A 83 5.28 4.59 17.68
N LEU A 84 5.84 4.00 16.62
CA LEU A 84 5.52 4.34 15.24
C LEU A 84 4.07 3.97 14.90
N SER A 85 3.62 2.79 15.32
CA SER A 85 2.24 2.33 15.09
C SER A 85 1.23 3.21 15.84
N ALA A 86 1.53 3.57 17.09
CA ALA A 86 0.71 4.46 17.89
C ALA A 86 0.66 5.87 17.27
N ALA A 87 1.79 6.40 16.78
CA ALA A 87 1.84 7.70 16.13
C ALA A 87 0.88 7.75 14.93
N PHE A 88 0.96 6.78 14.01
CA PHE A 88 0.07 6.76 12.84
C PHE A 88 -1.38 6.43 13.22
N ALA A 89 -1.63 5.49 14.13
CA ALA A 89 -2.99 5.19 14.55
C ALA A 89 -3.67 6.42 15.18
N LEU A 90 -2.98 7.13 16.07
CA LEU A 90 -3.51 8.31 16.77
C LEU A 90 -3.67 9.52 15.85
N ILE A 91 -2.94 9.62 14.73
CA ILE A 91 -3.12 10.68 13.73
C ILE A 91 -4.21 10.30 12.72
N LEU A 92 -4.19 9.07 12.20
CA LEU A 92 -5.04 8.67 11.07
C LEU A 92 -6.47 8.31 11.49
N ILE A 93 -6.67 7.71 12.66
CA ILE A 93 -8.01 7.35 13.15
C ILE A 93 -8.88 8.60 13.32
N PRO A 94 -8.44 9.67 14.04
CA PRO A 94 -9.28 10.85 14.23
C PRO A 94 -9.64 11.55 12.93
N LEU A 95 -8.75 11.56 11.93
CA LEU A 95 -9.06 12.10 10.59
C LEU A 95 -10.30 11.42 10.00
N THR A 96 -10.42 10.10 10.11
CA THR A 96 -11.56 9.36 9.54
C THR A 96 -12.86 9.50 10.33
N ILE A 97 -12.79 9.77 11.64
CA ILE A 97 -13.96 9.83 12.54
C ILE A 97 -14.44 11.26 12.75
N ALA A 98 -13.60 12.27 12.49
CA ALA A 98 -13.92 13.68 12.72
C ALA A 98 -15.19 14.15 12.02
N SER A 99 -15.53 13.59 10.85
CA SER A 99 -16.77 13.93 10.14
C SER A 99 -18.04 13.36 10.80
N LYS A 100 -17.91 12.37 11.69
CA LYS A 100 -19.03 11.73 12.42
C LYS A 100 -19.19 12.23 13.86
N ALA A 101 -18.17 12.88 14.41
CA ALA A 101 -18.21 13.36 15.80
C ALA A 101 -19.16 14.56 15.95
N SER A 102 -19.89 14.61 17.07
CA SER A 102 -20.86 15.68 17.36
C SER A 102 -20.25 17.08 17.33
N ASP A 103 -19.04 17.23 17.87
CA ASP A 103 -18.29 18.49 17.90
C ASP A 103 -17.31 18.62 16.71
N GLY A 104 -17.39 17.69 15.75
CA GLY A 104 -16.50 17.60 14.60
C GLY A 104 -15.02 17.66 15.00
N TRP A 105 -14.26 18.50 14.31
CA TRP A 105 -12.83 18.75 14.56
C TRP A 105 -12.54 19.43 15.90
N SER A 106 -13.55 20.00 16.57
CA SER A 106 -13.39 20.68 17.86
C SER A 106 -13.53 19.74 19.05
N SER A 107 -13.78 18.45 18.82
CA SER A 107 -13.88 17.46 19.89
C SER A 107 -12.55 17.35 20.65
N PRO A 108 -12.54 17.49 21.98
CA PRO A 108 -11.32 17.36 22.79
C PRO A 108 -10.61 16.02 22.58
N VAL A 109 -11.36 14.94 22.33
CA VAL A 109 -10.80 13.61 22.09
C VAL A 109 -9.98 13.58 20.81
N ILE A 110 -10.48 14.18 19.72
CA ILE A 110 -9.79 14.24 18.43
C ILE A 110 -8.50 15.05 18.56
N ILE A 111 -8.56 16.19 19.25
CA ILE A 111 -7.40 17.06 19.47
C ILE A 111 -6.33 16.32 20.29
N VAL A 112 -6.71 15.67 21.40
CA VAL A 112 -5.78 14.90 22.24
C VAL A 112 -5.13 13.77 21.46
N MET A 113 -5.89 13.02 20.67
CA MET A 113 -5.33 11.94 19.83
C MET A 113 -4.33 12.49 18.81
N MET A 114 -4.65 13.58 18.11
CA MET A 114 -3.71 14.20 17.17
C MET A 114 -2.43 14.70 17.85
N VAL A 115 -2.55 15.38 18.99
CA VAL A 115 -1.40 15.91 19.74
C VAL A 115 -0.52 14.75 20.24
N LEU A 116 -1.10 13.72 20.84
CA LEU A 116 -0.35 12.54 21.27
C LEU A 116 0.31 11.83 20.09
N GLY A 117 -0.37 11.72 18.95
CA GLY A 117 0.21 11.15 17.74
C GLY A 117 1.42 11.93 17.22
N VAL A 118 1.35 13.26 17.20
CA VAL A 118 2.50 14.13 16.84
C VAL A 118 3.64 13.96 17.84
N VAL A 119 3.34 13.91 19.14
CA VAL A 119 4.36 13.67 20.19
C VAL A 119 5.03 12.30 19.99
N CYS A 120 4.27 11.24 19.69
CA CYS A 120 4.82 9.92 19.37
C CYS A 120 5.70 9.95 18.10
N LEU A 121 5.29 10.69 17.07
CA LEU A 121 6.05 10.83 15.83
C LEU A 121 7.38 11.57 16.04
N VAL A 122 7.41 12.57 16.92
CA VAL A 122 8.64 13.33 17.27
C VAL A 122 9.54 12.55 18.21
N THR A 123 8.98 11.76 19.12
CA THR A 123 9.76 10.92 20.04
C THR A 123 10.37 9.70 19.35
N PHE A 124 9.80 9.23 18.23
CA PHE A 124 10.31 8.08 17.48
C PHE A 124 11.76 8.27 16.96
N PRO A 125 12.12 9.36 16.26
CA PRO A 125 13.51 9.61 15.88
C PRO A 125 14.46 9.70 17.08
N ILE A 126 13.99 10.20 18.23
CA ILE A 126 14.79 10.30 19.46
C ILE A 126 15.04 8.90 20.03
N TRP A 127 14.02 8.04 20.06
CA TRP A 127 14.13 6.65 20.48
C TRP A 127 15.15 5.88 19.64
N GLU A 128 15.01 5.94 18.31
CA GLU A 128 15.88 5.29 17.33
C GLU A 128 17.32 5.81 17.36
N SER A 129 17.52 7.07 17.75
CA SER A 129 18.85 7.68 17.88
C SER A 129 19.60 7.24 19.13
N ILE A 130 18.88 6.79 20.17
CA ILE A 130 19.49 6.37 21.44
C ILE A 130 19.85 4.89 21.36
N LYS A 131 21.14 4.62 21.08
CA LYS A 131 21.71 3.25 21.01
C LYS A 131 21.49 2.38 22.25
N LYS A 132 21.18 2.99 23.42
CA LYS A 132 20.88 2.27 24.67
C LYS A 132 19.44 1.73 24.71
N LEU A 133 18.52 2.36 23.98
CA LEU A 133 17.10 1.98 23.93
C LEU A 133 16.80 1.11 22.71
N ALA A 134 17.43 1.42 21.57
CA ALA A 134 17.35 0.64 20.34
C ALA A 134 18.76 0.22 19.88
N PRO A 135 19.28 -0.92 20.34
CA PRO A 135 20.56 -1.47 19.86
C PRO A 135 20.48 -1.85 18.37
N HIS A 136 19.31 -2.30 17.93
CA HIS A 136 18.98 -2.65 16.54
C HIS A 136 17.80 -1.80 16.07
N PRO A 137 18.05 -0.55 15.60
CA PRO A 137 17.00 0.38 15.21
C PRO A 137 16.12 -0.17 14.07
N LEU A 138 14.81 0.11 14.11
CA LEU A 138 13.88 -0.26 13.04
C LEU A 138 14.28 0.37 11.70
N ILE A 139 14.76 1.62 11.75
CA ILE A 139 15.27 2.35 10.59
C ILE A 139 16.76 2.61 10.81
N PRO A 140 17.67 1.86 10.15
CA PRO A 140 19.10 2.11 10.24
C PRO A 140 19.43 3.53 9.76
N LEU A 141 19.88 4.39 10.67
CA LEU A 141 20.16 5.81 10.39
C LEU A 141 21.20 6.03 9.27
N ASP A 142 22.08 5.05 9.06
CA ASP A 142 23.06 5.10 7.97
C ASP A 142 22.41 4.99 6.58
N LEU A 143 21.26 4.31 6.46
CA LEU A 143 20.51 4.24 5.21
C LEU A 143 19.89 5.61 4.86
N LEU A 144 19.46 6.38 5.86
CA LEU A 144 18.91 7.72 5.67
C LEU A 144 19.93 8.73 5.12
N LYS A 145 21.24 8.46 5.22
CA LYS A 145 22.28 9.28 4.58
C LYS A 145 22.31 9.10 3.05
N SER A 146 21.81 7.98 2.53
CA SER A 146 21.76 7.72 1.10
C SER A 146 20.61 8.49 0.45
N ARG A 147 20.95 9.45 -0.44
CA ARG A 147 19.96 10.19 -1.22
C ARG A 147 19.04 9.28 -2.04
N THR A 148 19.56 8.19 -2.59
CA THR A 148 18.77 7.23 -3.37
C THR A 148 17.76 6.50 -2.49
N PHE A 149 18.17 6.10 -1.28
CA PHE A 149 17.30 5.45 -0.31
C PHE A 149 16.12 6.35 0.07
N CYS A 150 16.41 7.58 0.52
CA CYS A 150 15.38 8.55 0.91
C CYS A 150 14.46 8.93 -0.25
N ALA A 151 15.01 9.12 -1.46
CA ALA A 151 14.20 9.42 -2.64
C ALA A 151 13.26 8.26 -2.99
N ALA A 152 13.74 7.02 -2.95
CA ALA A 152 12.91 5.85 -3.25
C ALA A 152 11.83 5.60 -2.18
N CYS A 153 12.16 5.74 -0.88
CA CYS A 153 11.16 5.70 0.20
C CYS A 153 10.08 6.77 0.03
N GLY A 154 10.47 8.01 -0.32
CA GLY A 154 9.53 9.09 -0.60
C GLY A 154 8.65 8.80 -1.83
N ILE A 155 9.23 8.24 -2.89
CA ILE A 155 8.46 7.77 -4.06
C ILE A 155 7.43 6.74 -3.64
N GLY A 156 7.82 5.72 -2.87
CA GLY A 156 6.92 4.68 -2.37
C GLY A 156 5.76 5.24 -1.55
N PHE A 157 6.07 6.17 -0.63
CA PHE A 157 5.07 6.87 0.18
C PHE A 157 4.06 7.65 -0.68
N PHE A 158 4.53 8.57 -1.54
CA PHE A 158 3.65 9.43 -2.33
C PHE A 158 2.90 8.66 -3.42
N TYR A 159 3.51 7.64 -4.01
CA TYR A 159 2.87 6.74 -4.96
C TYR A 159 1.66 6.02 -4.33
N PHE A 160 1.86 5.38 -3.17
CA PHE A 160 0.78 4.61 -2.55
C PHE A 160 -0.29 5.54 -1.95
N MET A 161 0.11 6.72 -1.48
CA MET A 161 -0.81 7.78 -1.09
C MET A 161 -1.70 8.21 -2.26
N ALA A 162 -1.15 8.46 -3.45
CA ALA A 162 -1.91 8.81 -4.64
C ALA A 162 -2.81 7.65 -5.12
N PHE A 163 -2.37 6.40 -4.99
CA PHE A 163 -3.17 5.21 -5.28
C PHE A 163 -4.42 5.11 -4.39
N PHE A 164 -4.26 5.33 -3.08
CA PHE A 164 -5.36 5.36 -2.10
C PHE A 164 -6.19 6.65 -2.10
N LEU A 165 -5.87 7.61 -2.96
CA LEU A 165 -6.74 8.76 -3.23
C LEU A 165 -7.51 8.57 -4.54
N SER A 166 -6.93 7.88 -5.52
CA SER A 166 -7.48 7.79 -6.88
C SER A 166 -8.24 6.50 -7.19
N VAL A 167 -7.85 5.36 -6.60
CA VAL A 167 -8.36 4.02 -6.93
C VAL A 167 -9.02 3.33 -5.75
N GLN A 168 -8.42 3.32 -4.57
CA GLN A 168 -9.07 2.79 -3.36
C GLN A 168 -9.24 3.93 -2.35
N PRO A 169 -10.14 3.86 -1.37
CA PRO A 169 -11.17 2.84 -1.20
C PRO A 169 -12.47 3.13 -1.97
N TYR A 170 -12.68 4.35 -2.46
CA TYR A 170 -14.00 4.82 -2.90
C TYR A 170 -14.36 4.56 -4.36
N PHE A 171 -13.40 4.21 -5.23
CA PHE A 171 -13.68 4.04 -6.66
C PHE A 171 -14.72 2.96 -6.91
N TYR A 172 -14.64 1.86 -6.16
CA TYR A 172 -15.61 0.79 -6.24
C TYR A 172 -17.04 1.30 -5.98
N SER A 173 -17.22 2.10 -4.93
CA SER A 173 -18.51 2.74 -4.61
C SER A 173 -18.98 3.70 -5.70
N TYR A 174 -18.07 4.45 -6.32
CA TYR A 174 -18.40 5.32 -7.46
C TYR A 174 -18.87 4.52 -8.68
N LEU A 175 -18.24 3.38 -8.99
CA LEU A 175 -18.65 2.53 -10.11
C LEU A 175 -20.03 1.90 -9.91
N LEU A 176 -20.38 1.53 -8.68
CA LEU A 176 -21.70 1.01 -8.36
C LEU A 176 -22.78 2.11 -8.43
N VAL A 177 -22.50 3.29 -7.88
CA VAL A 177 -23.51 4.35 -7.71
C VAL A 177 -23.64 5.21 -8.97
N VAL A 178 -22.54 5.72 -9.51
CA VAL A 178 -22.58 6.69 -10.63
C VAL A 178 -22.65 5.99 -11.99
N GLN A 179 -21.89 4.89 -12.15
CA GLN A 179 -21.82 4.16 -13.42
C GLN A 179 -22.83 3.00 -13.51
N ASP A 180 -23.62 2.79 -12.45
CA ASP A 180 -24.65 1.74 -12.34
C ASP A 180 -24.14 0.34 -12.73
N LEU A 181 -22.87 0.06 -12.43
CA LEU A 181 -22.26 -1.23 -12.76
C LEU A 181 -22.67 -2.29 -11.74
N SER A 182 -22.77 -3.53 -12.20
CA SER A 182 -22.93 -4.69 -11.32
C SER A 182 -21.70 -4.88 -10.43
N ILE A 183 -21.90 -5.49 -9.25
CA ILE A 183 -20.84 -5.91 -8.30
C ILE A 183 -19.64 -6.57 -9.01
N PRO A 184 -19.83 -7.60 -9.87
CA PRO A 184 -18.72 -8.24 -10.56
C PRO A 184 -18.01 -7.30 -11.56
N ALA A 185 -18.77 -6.49 -12.30
CA ALA A 185 -18.20 -5.56 -13.28
C ALA A 185 -17.36 -4.46 -12.61
N ALA A 186 -17.88 -3.84 -11.54
CA ALA A 186 -17.15 -2.85 -10.75
C ALA A 186 -15.89 -3.47 -10.11
N GLY A 187 -16.01 -4.69 -9.60
CA GLY A 187 -14.89 -5.46 -9.05
C GLY A 187 -13.79 -5.71 -10.10
N HIS A 188 -14.15 -6.12 -11.32
CA HIS A 188 -13.17 -6.31 -12.38
C HIS A 188 -12.49 -4.99 -12.78
N VAL A 189 -13.26 -3.91 -13.00
CA VAL A 189 -12.70 -2.59 -13.37
C VAL A 189 -11.71 -2.08 -12.33
N THR A 190 -12.02 -2.18 -11.03
CA THR A 190 -11.08 -1.78 -9.97
C THR A 190 -9.80 -2.62 -9.95
N GLN A 191 -9.89 -3.91 -10.27
CA GLN A 191 -8.74 -4.81 -10.26
C GLN A 191 -7.86 -4.73 -11.53
N VAL A 192 -8.35 -4.07 -12.60
CA VAL A 192 -7.55 -3.80 -13.81
C VAL A 192 -6.26 -3.07 -13.46
N PHE A 193 -6.29 -2.14 -12.50
CA PHE A 193 -5.08 -1.46 -12.02
C PHE A 193 -4.03 -2.46 -11.52
N SER A 194 -4.39 -3.33 -10.57
CA SER A 194 -3.46 -4.31 -9.97
C SER A 194 -2.94 -5.30 -11.02
N PHE A 195 -3.80 -5.71 -11.95
CA PHE A 195 -3.45 -6.59 -13.05
C PHE A 195 -2.41 -5.97 -13.98
N THR A 196 -2.68 -4.76 -14.47
CA THR A 196 -1.81 -4.04 -15.41
C THR A 196 -0.50 -3.62 -14.73
N ALA A 197 -0.54 -3.14 -13.49
CA ALA A 197 0.65 -2.83 -12.71
C ALA A 197 1.56 -4.05 -12.54
N THR A 198 1.00 -5.23 -12.27
CA THR A 198 1.79 -6.46 -12.13
C THR A 198 2.43 -6.88 -13.45
N ILE A 199 1.71 -6.82 -14.57
CA ILE A 199 2.26 -7.15 -15.90
C ILE A 199 3.39 -6.18 -16.26
N SER A 200 3.15 -4.88 -16.09
CA SER A 200 4.15 -3.85 -16.37
C SER A 200 5.36 -3.99 -15.46
N ALA A 201 5.18 -4.30 -14.17
CA ALA A 201 6.27 -4.56 -13.25
C ALA A 201 7.13 -5.75 -13.70
N ILE A 202 6.52 -6.85 -14.13
CA ILE A 202 7.24 -8.01 -14.67
C ILE A 202 8.01 -7.63 -15.93
N ALA A 203 7.35 -6.97 -16.89
CA ALA A 203 7.98 -6.55 -18.15
C ALA A 203 9.18 -5.61 -17.91
N ILE A 204 9.02 -4.61 -17.05
CA ILE A 204 10.12 -3.71 -16.70
C ILE A 204 11.21 -4.43 -15.92
N SER A 205 10.89 -5.37 -15.04
CA SER A 205 11.90 -6.13 -14.30
C SER A 205 12.81 -6.92 -15.26
N PHE A 206 12.24 -7.52 -16.31
CA PHE A 206 13.04 -8.14 -17.38
C PHE A 206 13.86 -7.11 -18.15
N LEU A 207 13.28 -5.97 -18.54
CA LEU A 207 14.02 -4.92 -19.26
C LEU A 207 15.17 -4.34 -18.45
N ILE A 208 15.00 -4.15 -17.13
CA ILE A 208 16.05 -3.71 -16.22
C ILE A 208 17.15 -4.76 -16.13
N LYS A 209 16.82 -6.06 -16.14
CA LYS A 209 17.82 -7.14 -16.18
C LYS A 209 18.74 -7.03 -17.40
N TYR A 210 18.20 -6.67 -18.57
CA TYR A 210 18.99 -6.50 -19.79
C TYR A 210 19.75 -5.16 -19.84
N THR A 211 19.08 -4.06 -19.51
CA THR A 211 19.66 -2.72 -19.61
C THR A 211 20.57 -2.34 -18.45
N LYS A 212 20.40 -2.99 -17.29
CA LYS A 212 21.16 -2.80 -16.04
C LYS A 212 21.02 -1.40 -15.42
N TYR A 213 20.08 -0.59 -15.91
CA TYR A 213 19.76 0.74 -15.40
C TYR A 213 18.28 0.81 -15.00
N TYR A 214 17.99 1.27 -13.78
CA TYR A 214 16.62 1.40 -13.29
C TYR A 214 16.07 2.83 -13.37
N LYS A 215 16.93 3.86 -13.34
CA LYS A 215 16.49 5.27 -13.27
C LYS A 215 15.56 5.70 -14.42
N PRO A 216 15.85 5.42 -15.71
CA PRO A 216 14.99 5.87 -16.81
C PRO A 216 13.56 5.31 -16.70
N TYR A 217 13.42 4.07 -16.23
CA TYR A 217 12.12 3.42 -16.04
C TYR A 217 11.32 4.05 -14.90
N ILE A 218 11.97 4.42 -13.80
CA ILE A 218 11.30 5.12 -12.69
C ILE A 218 10.77 6.48 -13.15
N VAL A 219 11.58 7.26 -13.87
CA VAL A 219 11.19 8.59 -14.37
C VAL A 219 10.05 8.46 -15.39
N ALA A 220 10.17 7.55 -16.36
CA ALA A 220 9.11 7.28 -17.32
C ALA A 220 7.81 6.82 -16.64
N GLY A 221 7.93 5.92 -15.65
CA GLY A 221 6.81 5.45 -14.84
C GLY A 221 6.13 6.57 -14.07
N ALA A 222 6.90 7.49 -13.46
CA ALA A 222 6.38 8.64 -12.73
C ALA A 222 5.58 9.59 -13.64
N LEU A 223 6.08 9.86 -14.86
CA LEU A 223 5.38 10.70 -15.83
C LEU A 223 4.10 10.04 -16.36
N ILE A 224 4.16 8.74 -16.69
CA ILE A 224 2.99 7.97 -17.13
C ILE A 224 1.94 7.92 -16.01
N TYR A 225 2.38 7.77 -14.75
CA TYR A 225 1.49 7.73 -13.59
C TYR A 225 0.79 9.09 -13.37
N LEU A 226 1.55 10.19 -13.40
CA LEU A 226 1.02 11.56 -13.31
C LEU A 226 0.02 11.84 -14.46
N MET A 227 0.38 11.50 -15.69
CA MET A 227 -0.49 11.63 -16.85
C MET A 227 -1.75 10.77 -16.69
N GLY A 228 -1.62 9.53 -16.22
CA GLY A 228 -2.74 8.62 -16.01
C GLY A 228 -3.73 9.16 -14.98
N ILE A 229 -3.26 9.75 -13.87
CA ILE A 229 -4.12 10.40 -12.88
C ILE A 229 -4.81 11.64 -13.50
N GLY A 230 -4.09 12.41 -14.32
CA GLY A 230 -4.67 13.53 -15.07
C GLY A 230 -5.78 13.08 -16.03
N LEU A 231 -5.58 11.96 -16.74
CA LEU A 231 -6.60 11.37 -17.61
C LEU A 231 -7.78 10.85 -16.79
N MET A 232 -7.55 10.28 -15.59
CA MET A 232 -8.63 9.91 -14.68
C MET A 232 -9.49 11.11 -14.30
N TYR A 233 -8.90 12.29 -14.07
CA TYR A 233 -9.69 13.49 -13.78
C TYR A 233 -10.62 13.87 -14.94
N TYR A 234 -10.16 13.74 -16.19
CA TYR A 234 -10.95 14.09 -17.36
C TYR A 234 -12.06 13.07 -17.66
N TYR A 235 -11.76 11.77 -17.59
CA TYR A 235 -12.65 10.67 -17.99
C TYR A 235 -13.51 10.09 -16.86
N ARG A 236 -13.55 10.71 -15.68
CA ARG A 236 -14.34 10.21 -14.55
C ARG A 236 -15.60 11.00 -14.32
N GLN A 237 -16.35 11.12 -15.40
CA GLN A 237 -17.66 11.76 -15.45
C GLN A 237 -18.75 10.69 -15.64
N GLU A 238 -19.96 10.98 -15.19
CA GLU A 238 -21.14 10.10 -15.29
C GLU A 238 -21.35 9.60 -16.74
N ASN A 239 -21.16 10.47 -17.73
CA ASN A 239 -21.35 10.14 -19.15
C ASN A 239 -20.14 9.48 -19.83
N SER A 240 -19.05 9.21 -19.10
CA SER A 240 -17.85 8.60 -19.67
C SER A 240 -18.06 7.12 -19.97
N SER A 241 -17.52 6.64 -21.08
CA SER A 241 -17.64 5.22 -21.45
C SER A 241 -16.83 4.34 -20.49
N ILE A 242 -17.35 3.15 -20.19
CA ILE A 242 -16.63 2.13 -19.41
C ILE A 242 -15.24 1.85 -20.00
N ALA A 243 -15.10 1.88 -21.32
CA ALA A 243 -13.81 1.68 -21.99
C ALA A 243 -12.80 2.79 -21.66
N GLN A 244 -13.26 4.04 -21.53
CA GLN A 244 -12.40 5.17 -21.14
C GLN A 244 -11.95 5.01 -19.67
N ILE A 245 -12.88 4.63 -18.79
CA ILE A 245 -12.58 4.36 -17.37
C ILE A 245 -11.53 3.25 -17.26
N ILE A 246 -11.72 2.12 -17.96
CA ILE A 246 -10.75 1.02 -18.00
C ILE A 246 -9.41 1.48 -18.59
N GLY A 247 -9.43 2.25 -19.67
CA GLY A 247 -8.21 2.80 -20.30
C GLY A 247 -7.37 3.63 -19.33
N THR A 248 -8.00 4.47 -18.51
CA THR A 248 -7.28 5.25 -17.48
C THR A 248 -6.70 4.36 -16.38
N GLN A 249 -7.40 3.29 -15.97
CA GLN A 249 -6.88 2.31 -15.00
C GLN A 249 -5.66 1.56 -15.54
N ILE A 250 -5.68 1.22 -16.84
CA ILE A 250 -4.53 0.60 -17.52
C ILE A 250 -3.33 1.56 -17.52
N ALA A 251 -3.54 2.84 -17.89
CA ALA A 251 -2.45 3.82 -17.94
C ALA A 251 -1.80 4.04 -16.56
N VAL A 252 -2.62 4.22 -15.51
CA VAL A 252 -2.15 4.40 -14.13
C VAL A 252 -1.51 3.11 -13.59
N GLY A 253 -2.04 1.94 -13.92
CA GLY A 253 -1.44 0.66 -13.58
C GLY A 253 -0.07 0.48 -14.21
N ILE A 254 0.08 0.77 -15.51
CA ILE A 254 1.38 0.73 -16.19
C ILE A 254 2.37 1.65 -15.46
N GLY A 255 2.02 2.91 -15.24
CA GLY A 255 2.87 3.86 -14.53
C GLY A 255 3.28 3.38 -13.13
N GLY A 256 2.34 2.81 -12.37
CA GLY A 256 2.59 2.28 -11.04
C GLY A 256 3.53 1.07 -11.03
N GLY A 257 3.36 0.16 -11.99
CA GLY A 257 4.24 -1.01 -12.17
C GLY A 257 5.68 -0.62 -12.56
N MET A 258 5.82 0.37 -13.44
CA MET A 258 7.13 0.91 -13.86
C MET A 258 7.86 1.69 -12.76
N LEU A 259 7.13 2.12 -11.72
CA LEU A 259 7.66 2.98 -10.67
C LEU A 259 7.97 2.22 -9.39
N ASN A 260 7.01 1.46 -8.85
CA ASN A 260 7.12 0.86 -7.52
C ASN A 260 8.21 -0.22 -7.45
N VAL A 261 8.24 -1.16 -8.40
CA VAL A 261 9.19 -2.27 -8.38
C VAL A 261 10.63 -1.79 -8.62
N PRO A 262 10.89 -0.90 -9.59
CA PRO A 262 12.24 -0.37 -9.77
C PRO A 262 12.69 0.55 -8.63
N ALA A 263 11.77 1.27 -7.95
CA ALA A 263 12.10 2.03 -6.74
C ALA A 263 12.51 1.11 -5.59
N GLN A 264 11.81 -0.01 -5.38
CA GLN A 264 12.21 -1.03 -4.42
C GLN A 264 13.59 -1.61 -4.74
N LEU A 265 13.86 -1.89 -6.02
CA LEU A 265 15.18 -2.35 -6.48
C LEU A 265 16.27 -1.30 -6.21
N ALA A 266 15.98 -0.01 -6.42
CA ALA A 266 16.91 1.08 -6.15
C ALA A 266 17.28 1.16 -4.65
N VAL A 267 16.31 0.91 -3.76
CA VAL A 267 16.57 0.79 -2.32
C VAL A 267 17.52 -0.37 -2.04
N GLN A 268 17.22 -1.56 -2.56
CA GLN A 268 18.03 -2.76 -2.37
C GLN A 268 19.47 -2.58 -2.89
N ALA A 269 19.62 -1.95 -4.05
CA ALA A 269 20.93 -1.67 -4.66
C ALA A 269 21.71 -0.54 -3.97
N SER A 270 21.07 0.28 -3.13
CA SER A 270 21.73 1.38 -2.42
C SER A 270 22.45 0.93 -1.13
N VAL A 271 22.29 -0.33 -0.75
CA VAL A 271 22.81 -0.89 0.50
C VAL A 271 24.15 -1.61 0.24
N PRO A 272 25.23 -1.27 0.97
CA PRO A 272 26.54 -1.91 0.79
C PRO A 272 26.65 -3.36 1.26
N SER A 273 25.79 -3.80 2.20
CA SER A 273 25.85 -5.15 2.79
C SER A 273 24.57 -5.92 2.49
N HIS A 274 24.70 -7.15 2.01
CA HIS A 274 23.57 -8.08 1.79
C HIS A 274 22.69 -8.28 3.02
N GLN A 275 23.26 -8.19 4.23
CA GLN A 275 22.49 -8.34 5.48
C GLN A 275 21.49 -7.20 5.68
N ASN A 276 21.82 -5.99 5.20
CA ASN A 276 20.98 -4.81 5.38
C ASN A 276 19.95 -4.63 4.25
N VAL A 277 20.01 -5.43 3.18
CA VAL A 277 19.06 -5.38 2.05
C VAL A 277 17.65 -5.73 2.52
N ALA A 278 17.52 -6.73 3.40
CA ALA A 278 16.24 -7.12 3.98
C ALA A 278 15.64 -5.98 4.81
N VAL A 279 16.45 -5.35 5.67
CA VAL A 279 16.02 -4.22 6.51
C VAL A 279 15.62 -3.02 5.64
N ALA A 280 16.45 -2.66 4.65
CA ALA A 280 16.13 -1.58 3.72
C ALA A 280 14.83 -1.81 2.94
N THR A 281 14.59 -3.06 2.51
CA THR A 281 13.33 -3.44 1.86
C THR A 281 12.15 -3.33 2.81
N ALA A 282 12.30 -3.76 4.06
CA ALA A 282 11.28 -3.63 5.09
C ALA A 282 10.92 -2.17 5.31
N VAL A 283 11.91 -1.28 5.49
CA VAL A 283 11.68 0.16 5.64
C VAL A 283 10.98 0.75 4.43
N TYR A 284 11.36 0.38 3.21
CA TYR A 284 10.67 0.80 1.99
C TYR A 284 9.18 0.40 2.00
N MET A 285 8.89 -0.87 2.31
CA MET A 285 7.52 -1.37 2.40
C MET A 285 6.73 -0.66 3.50
N THR A 286 7.35 -0.38 4.65
CA THR A 286 6.75 0.43 5.71
C THR A 286 6.41 1.83 5.21
N CYS A 287 7.29 2.51 4.47
CA CYS A 287 6.99 3.82 3.89
C CYS A 287 5.84 3.77 2.88
N VAL A 288 5.78 2.72 2.05
CA VAL A 288 4.68 2.48 1.11
C VAL A 288 3.36 2.34 1.87
N GLU A 289 3.28 1.44 2.85
CA GLU A 289 2.07 1.20 3.64
C GLU A 289 1.60 2.43 4.41
N ILE A 290 2.54 3.19 5.01
CA ILE A 290 2.22 4.47 5.65
C ILE A 290 1.61 5.43 4.61
N GLY A 291 2.19 5.54 3.42
CA GLY A 291 1.64 6.37 2.35
C GLY A 291 0.21 6.00 2.01
N GLY A 292 -0.09 4.70 1.90
CA GLY A 292 -1.45 4.20 1.67
C GLY A 292 -2.41 4.51 2.81
N ALA A 293 -1.97 4.34 4.06
CA ALA A 293 -2.77 4.67 5.24
C ALA A 293 -3.10 6.17 5.31
N VAL A 294 -2.13 7.04 5.03
CA VAL A 294 -2.32 8.50 4.95
C VAL A 294 -3.27 8.86 3.79
N GLY A 295 -3.07 8.27 2.61
CA GLY A 295 -3.96 8.49 1.46
C GLY A 295 -5.40 8.09 1.74
N SER A 296 -5.60 6.92 2.35
CA SER A 296 -6.91 6.40 2.74
C SER A 296 -7.59 7.29 3.80
N ALA A 297 -6.83 7.79 4.78
CA ALA A 297 -7.36 8.70 5.80
C ALA A 297 -7.81 10.05 5.21
N ILE A 298 -7.00 10.65 4.34
CA ILE A 298 -7.37 11.89 3.62
C ILE A 298 -8.58 11.64 2.72
N ALA A 299 -8.60 10.53 2.00
CA ALA A 299 -9.75 10.15 1.19
C ALA A 299 -11.01 10.05 2.05
N GLY A 300 -10.91 9.44 3.25
CA GLY A 300 -12.01 9.30 4.19
C GLY A 300 -12.52 10.62 4.75
N VAL A 301 -11.62 11.56 5.05
CA VAL A 301 -11.99 12.93 5.45
C VAL A 301 -12.78 13.61 4.34
N ILE A 302 -12.26 13.60 3.10
CA ILE A 302 -12.89 14.26 1.95
C ILE A 302 -14.24 13.63 1.65
N TRP A 303 -14.30 12.30 1.63
CA TRP A 303 -15.54 11.54 1.42
C TRP A 303 -16.57 11.83 2.50
N GLY A 304 -16.16 11.77 3.77
CA GLY A 304 -16.98 12.11 4.94
C GLY A 304 -17.54 13.52 4.86
N HIS A 305 -16.69 14.51 4.61
CA HIS A 305 -17.11 15.91 4.57
C HIS A 305 -18.02 16.24 3.38
N MET A 306 -17.78 15.61 2.23
CA MET A 306 -18.54 15.90 1.01
C MET A 306 -19.88 15.17 0.94
N ILE A 307 -19.99 13.94 1.44
CA ILE A 307 -21.21 13.13 1.31
C ILE A 307 -22.16 13.33 2.51
N TYR A 308 -21.64 13.73 3.67
CA TYR A 308 -22.49 14.07 4.82
C TYR A 308 -23.40 15.30 4.49
N PRO A 309 -24.64 15.39 5.05
CA PRO A 309 -25.79 16.08 4.46
C PRO A 309 -25.66 17.56 4.07
N ARG A 310 -24.60 18.27 4.48
CA ARG A 310 -24.60 19.73 4.45
C ARG A 310 -24.57 20.37 3.06
N ASN A 311 -24.19 19.64 1.99
CA ASN A 311 -23.95 20.27 0.68
C ASN A 311 -25.01 19.95 -0.41
N TRP A 312 -25.88 18.95 -0.24
CA TRP A 312 -26.82 18.50 -1.29
C TRP A 312 -28.30 18.73 -0.97
N LEU A 313 -28.60 19.19 0.25
CA LEU A 313 -29.96 19.50 0.73
C LEU A 313 -30.69 20.57 -0.10
N ASN A 314 -29.99 21.28 -0.99
CA ASN A 314 -30.62 22.23 -1.92
C ASN A 314 -31.36 21.55 -3.09
N ILE A 315 -31.23 20.22 -3.27
CA ILE A 315 -31.83 19.49 -4.41
C ILE A 315 -33.05 18.66 -4.00
N SER A 316 -33.10 18.14 -2.76
CA SER A 316 -34.26 17.42 -2.24
C SER A 316 -34.28 17.45 -0.71
N THR A 317 -35.38 17.93 -0.12
CA THR A 317 -35.60 18.03 1.33
C THR A 317 -35.95 16.68 1.99
N THR A 318 -36.10 15.60 1.21
CA THR A 318 -36.54 14.27 1.69
C THR A 318 -35.41 13.24 1.78
N LEU A 319 -34.18 13.63 1.45
CA LEU A 319 -33.03 12.72 1.33
C LEU A 319 -32.34 12.52 2.68
N ASP A 320 -32.50 11.32 3.27
CA ASP A 320 -31.74 10.90 4.45
C ASP A 320 -30.28 10.63 4.07
N SER A 321 -29.48 11.70 4.13
CA SER A 321 -28.07 11.68 3.75
C SER A 321 -27.23 10.82 4.70
N GLU A 322 -27.67 10.60 5.94
CA GLU A 322 -26.99 9.72 6.88
C GLU A 322 -27.21 8.25 6.51
N ALA A 323 -28.42 7.89 6.11
CA ALA A 323 -28.72 6.55 5.60
C ALA A 323 -27.96 6.22 4.30
N VAL A 324 -27.80 7.19 3.39
CA VAL A 324 -27.04 7.03 2.14
C VAL A 324 -25.53 6.92 2.41
N TYR A 325 -25.01 7.73 3.33
CA TYR A 325 -23.60 7.67 3.72
C TYR A 325 -23.23 6.34 4.41
N ASN A 326 -24.11 5.84 5.30
CA ASN A 326 -23.86 4.63 6.07
C ASN A 326 -24.03 3.33 5.25
N SER A 327 -24.77 3.36 4.14
CA SER A 327 -25.04 2.18 3.34
C SER A 327 -25.11 2.47 1.84
N ILE A 328 -24.21 1.85 1.08
CA ILE A 328 -24.23 1.89 -0.39
C ILE A 328 -25.53 1.27 -0.93
N ASN A 329 -26.12 0.30 -0.23
CA ASN A 329 -27.39 -0.31 -0.66
C ASN A 329 -28.54 0.70 -0.60
N ASN A 330 -28.51 1.64 0.35
CA ASN A 330 -29.51 2.71 0.42
C ASN A 330 -29.34 3.70 -0.73
N ALA A 331 -28.10 3.97 -1.14
CA ALA A 331 -27.83 4.76 -2.34
C ALA A 331 -28.39 4.07 -3.61
N LEU A 332 -28.21 2.73 -3.72
CA LEU A 332 -28.67 1.90 -4.84
C LEU A 332 -30.18 1.62 -4.85
N ALA A 333 -30.88 1.82 -3.74
CA ALA A 333 -32.33 1.63 -3.67
C ALA A 333 -33.10 2.66 -4.51
N TYR A 334 -32.51 3.83 -4.78
CA TYR A 334 -33.10 4.84 -5.65
C TYR A 334 -32.85 4.51 -7.13
N PRO A 335 -33.90 4.38 -7.96
CA PRO A 335 -33.73 4.03 -9.37
C PRO A 335 -33.06 5.16 -10.16
N MET A 336 -32.28 4.78 -11.17
CA MET A 336 -31.60 5.71 -12.08
C MET A 336 -32.58 6.67 -12.75
N GLY A 337 -32.21 7.95 -12.80
CA GLY A 337 -33.03 9.02 -13.37
C GLY A 337 -33.96 9.75 -12.38
N THR A 338 -34.09 9.27 -11.14
CA THR A 338 -34.80 10.02 -10.09
C THR A 338 -34.04 11.27 -9.66
N PRO A 339 -34.72 12.36 -9.25
CA PRO A 339 -34.06 13.56 -8.73
C PRO A 339 -33.09 13.27 -7.58
N GLU A 340 -33.47 12.34 -6.70
CA GLU A 340 -32.64 11.89 -5.57
C GLU A 340 -31.37 11.17 -6.06
N ARG A 341 -31.49 10.26 -7.03
CA ARG A 341 -30.34 9.54 -7.59
C ARG A 341 -29.39 10.46 -8.36
N ILE A 342 -29.91 11.45 -9.11
CA ILE A 342 -29.08 12.45 -9.80
C ILE A 342 -28.29 13.29 -8.78
N ALA A 343 -28.91 13.68 -7.66
CA ALA A 343 -28.23 14.40 -6.59
C ALA A 343 -27.10 13.56 -5.96
N ILE A 344 -27.36 12.28 -5.70
CA ILE A 344 -26.36 11.34 -5.17
C ILE A 344 -25.21 11.16 -6.18
N ASN A 345 -25.52 10.96 -7.47
CA ASN A 345 -24.50 10.75 -8.50
C ASN A 345 -23.58 11.95 -8.63
N ARG A 346 -24.16 13.15 -8.64
CA ARG A 346 -23.40 14.41 -8.66
C ARG A 346 -22.51 14.55 -7.43
N ALA A 347 -23.02 14.25 -6.24
CA ALA A 347 -22.24 14.29 -5.00
C ALA A 347 -21.02 13.35 -5.05
N TYR A 348 -21.23 12.11 -5.52
CA TYR A 348 -20.18 11.12 -5.69
C TYR A 348 -19.14 11.56 -6.73
N GLN A 349 -19.57 12.14 -7.85
CA GLN A 349 -18.69 12.65 -8.89
C GLN A 349 -17.84 13.84 -8.42
N GLU A 350 -18.46 14.84 -7.78
CA GLU A 350 -17.73 16.00 -7.26
C GLU A 350 -16.71 15.58 -6.19
N THR A 351 -17.08 14.62 -5.34
CA THR A 351 -16.17 14.04 -4.35
C THR A 351 -14.99 13.33 -5.01
N MET A 352 -15.25 12.50 -6.03
CA MET A 352 -14.21 11.82 -6.80
C MET A 352 -13.27 12.78 -7.52
N HIS A 353 -13.80 13.85 -8.12
CA HIS A 353 -12.96 14.87 -8.75
C HIS A 353 -12.05 15.56 -7.72
N LYS A 354 -12.55 15.90 -6.53
CA LYS A 354 -11.72 16.48 -5.46
C LYS A 354 -10.62 15.51 -5.01
N LEU A 355 -10.95 14.24 -4.83
CA LEU A 355 -9.97 13.19 -4.51
C LEU A 355 -8.88 13.08 -5.58
N LEU A 356 -9.25 13.12 -6.87
CA LEU A 356 -8.31 13.07 -7.99
C LEU A 356 -7.43 14.32 -8.09
N ILE A 357 -7.96 15.51 -7.79
CA ILE A 357 -7.15 16.74 -7.73
C ILE A 357 -6.07 16.60 -6.65
N VAL A 358 -6.44 16.12 -5.45
CA VAL A 358 -5.47 15.90 -4.38
C VAL A 358 -4.46 14.82 -4.77
N ALA A 359 -4.90 13.73 -5.39
CA ALA A 359 -4.02 12.68 -5.91
C ALA A 359 -3.01 13.23 -6.95
N LEU A 360 -3.47 14.12 -7.84
CA LEU A 360 -2.63 14.76 -8.85
C LEU A 360 -1.54 15.60 -8.18
N CYS A 361 -1.90 16.45 -7.22
CA CYS A 361 -0.96 17.27 -6.45
C CYS A 361 0.08 16.41 -5.71
N VAL A 362 -0.34 15.30 -5.10
CA VAL A 362 0.52 14.36 -4.36
C VAL A 362 1.45 13.58 -5.29
N SER A 363 1.07 13.38 -6.55
CA SER A 363 1.89 12.69 -7.55
C SER A 363 3.00 13.57 -8.17
N VAL A 364 2.92 14.91 -8.03
CA VAL A 364 3.96 15.84 -8.52
C VAL A 364 5.32 15.63 -7.82
N PRO A 365 5.40 15.55 -6.47
CA PRO A 365 6.63 15.20 -5.76
C PRO A 365 7.30 13.91 -6.24
N VAL A 366 6.53 12.92 -6.69
CA VAL A 366 7.04 11.64 -7.18
C VAL A 366 7.97 11.85 -8.38
N VAL A 367 7.61 12.75 -9.31
CA VAL A 367 8.44 13.09 -10.46
C VAL A 367 9.76 13.72 -10.01
N PHE A 368 9.71 14.69 -9.10
CA PHE A 368 10.92 15.32 -8.58
C PHE A 368 11.84 14.32 -7.87
N LEU A 369 11.28 13.47 -7.00
CA LEU A 369 12.03 12.44 -6.29
C LEU A 369 12.63 11.40 -7.25
N SER A 370 11.93 11.05 -8.34
CA SER A 370 12.47 10.15 -9.37
C SER A 370 13.73 10.69 -10.03
N LEU A 371 13.85 12.02 -10.18
CA LEU A 371 15.03 12.67 -10.74
C LEU A 371 16.21 12.66 -9.75
N MET A 372 15.93 12.68 -8.44
CA MET A 372 16.92 12.68 -7.37
C MET A 372 17.63 11.32 -7.18
N ILE A 373 17.05 10.24 -7.69
CA ILE A 373 17.64 8.91 -7.66
C ILE A 373 18.95 8.90 -8.47
N LYS A 374 20.03 8.37 -7.88
CA LYS A 374 21.31 8.18 -8.60
C LYS A 374 21.16 7.07 -9.62
N ASN A 375 21.71 7.27 -10.81
CA ASN A 375 21.75 6.22 -11.83
C ASN A 375 22.90 5.26 -11.51
N VAL A 376 22.61 4.14 -10.87
CA VAL A 376 23.61 3.11 -10.55
C VAL A 376 23.47 1.97 -11.54
N LYS A 377 24.59 1.57 -12.15
CA LYS A 377 24.65 0.36 -12.97
C LYS A 377 24.69 -0.86 -12.06
N LEU A 378 23.72 -1.76 -12.20
CA LEU A 378 23.53 -2.90 -11.28
C LEU A 378 24.73 -3.87 -11.23
N ASP A 379 25.57 -3.89 -12.27
CA ASP A 379 26.77 -4.75 -12.37
C ASP A 379 28.07 -4.11 -11.85
N ALA A 380 28.07 -2.84 -11.46
CA ALA A 380 29.31 -2.16 -11.08
C ALA A 380 29.84 -2.56 -9.68
N GLY A 381 29.04 -3.31 -8.91
CA GLY A 381 29.41 -3.88 -7.62
C GLY A 381 29.30 -5.40 -7.66
N GLU A 382 30.13 -6.07 -8.47
CA GLU A 382 30.50 -7.45 -8.17
C GLU A 382 31.32 -7.45 -6.87
N ASP A 383 30.64 -7.33 -5.73
CA ASP A 383 31.14 -7.97 -4.53
C ASP A 383 31.14 -9.46 -4.85
N LYS A 384 32.33 -9.99 -5.17
CA LYS A 384 32.64 -11.40 -5.32
C LYS A 384 32.40 -12.14 -4.00
N VAL A 385 31.20 -12.10 -3.44
CA VAL A 385 30.83 -12.96 -2.34
C VAL A 385 30.42 -14.28 -2.95
N LYS A 386 31.38 -15.22 -2.97
CA LYS A 386 31.15 -16.63 -3.23
C LYS A 386 30.12 -17.15 -2.20
N GLY A 387 28.83 -17.03 -2.52
CA GLY A 387 27.78 -17.73 -1.81
C GLY A 387 28.00 -19.23 -2.05
N ARG A 388 28.30 -19.98 -0.99
CA ARG A 388 28.39 -21.45 -1.07
C ARG A 388 26.97 -21.96 -1.26
N VAL A 389 26.56 -22.18 -2.51
CA VAL A 389 25.33 -22.91 -2.84
C VAL A 389 25.54 -24.34 -2.38
N ILE A 390 24.97 -24.69 -1.22
CA ILE A 390 24.94 -26.08 -0.77
C ILE A 390 24.01 -26.83 -1.74
N GLY A 391 24.61 -27.55 -2.69
CA GLY A 391 23.90 -28.34 -3.71
C GLY A 391 24.40 -28.18 -5.15
N GLY A 392 25.34 -27.26 -5.42
CA GLY A 392 25.99 -27.16 -6.74
C GLY A 392 27.37 -27.84 -6.74
N THR A 393 27.62 -28.71 -7.70
CA THR A 393 28.97 -29.21 -8.02
C THR A 393 29.83 -28.03 -8.47
N VAL A 394 30.83 -27.68 -7.68
CA VAL A 394 31.89 -26.76 -8.08
C VAL A 394 32.86 -27.58 -8.91
N GLU A 395 32.89 -27.37 -10.23
CA GLU A 395 34.04 -27.79 -11.04
C GLU A 395 35.24 -26.92 -10.62
N GLU A 396 36.25 -27.57 -10.04
CA GLU A 396 37.55 -26.97 -9.81
C GLU A 396 38.19 -26.69 -11.18
N ILE A 397 38.41 -25.40 -11.48
CA ILE A 397 39.24 -24.98 -12.61
C ILE A 397 40.69 -25.21 -12.18
N PRO A 398 41.51 -25.97 -12.93
CA PRO A 398 42.91 -26.19 -12.57
C PRO A 398 43.69 -24.89 -12.73
N GLU A 399 44.48 -24.55 -11.71
CA GLU A 399 45.48 -23.48 -11.79
C GLU A 399 46.58 -23.88 -12.80
N SER A 400 46.82 -23.02 -13.78
CA SER A 400 48.00 -23.05 -14.67
C SER A 400 48.72 -21.72 -14.60
#